data_AF-W9NJQ7-F1
#
_entry.id   AF-W9NJQ7-F1
#
_cell.length_a   1.000
_cell.length_b   1.000
_cell.length_c   1.000
_cell.angle_alpha   90.00
_cell.angle_beta   90.00
_cell.angle_gamma   90.00
#
_symmetry.space_group_name_H-M   'P 1'
#
loop_
_entity.id
_entity.type
_entity.pdbx_description
1 polymer ?
#
loop_
_entity_poly.entity_id
_entity_poly.type
_entity_poly.pdbx_seq_one_letter_code
_entity_poly.pdbx_strand_id
1 'polypeptide(L)'
;MEGNSTGSTSGTDEKTISARLSEENGTKDNCYDNHQNRGGAPAARREVKLRSASRKPKKFRVKLAVAPKIQQAYECHKSVEKQYRARLKLRFEKLLTVLQASRREDERPGEAKSLETNYYFSRGDILDAARQRILALEGENKRLSCKIKELSQALMVG
;
A
#
# COMPACT_ATOMS: atom_id res chain seq x y z
N MET A 1 6.49 -62.42 -3.84
CA MET A 1 5.06 -62.29 -3.50
C MET A 1 4.56 -60.99 -4.08
N GLU A 2 3.52 -61.10 -4.87
CA GLU A 2 2.89 -60.09 -5.71
C GLU A 2 2.21 -58.98 -4.88
N GLY A 3 2.05 -57.81 -5.49
CA GLY A 3 1.30 -56.70 -4.90
C GLY A 3 1.37 -55.42 -5.71
N ASN A 4 0.73 -55.41 -6.89
CA ASN A 4 0.41 -54.20 -7.63
C ASN A 4 -0.72 -53.45 -6.90
N SER A 5 -0.66 -52.12 -6.80
CA SER A 5 -1.89 -51.31 -6.70
C SER A 5 -1.68 -49.88 -7.18
N THR A 6 -2.27 -49.61 -8.34
CA THR A 6 -2.56 -48.31 -8.94
C THR A 6 -3.85 -47.73 -8.36
N GLY A 7 -3.85 -46.44 -8.03
CA GLY A 7 -5.04 -45.61 -7.84
C GLY A 7 -4.60 -44.15 -7.86
N SER A 8 -4.71 -43.36 -8.94
CA SER A 8 -5.84 -42.97 -9.79
C SER A 8 -6.72 -41.87 -9.17
N THR A 9 -6.71 -40.71 -9.85
CA THR A 9 -7.63 -39.55 -9.79
C THR A 9 -7.59 -38.71 -8.50
N SER A 10 -7.78 -37.39 -8.48
CA SER A 10 -8.51 -36.51 -9.39
C SER A 10 -7.95 -35.09 -9.23
N GLY A 11 -7.51 -34.49 -10.34
CA GLY A 11 -7.31 -33.05 -10.43
C GLY A 11 -8.68 -32.38 -10.46
N THR A 12 -8.93 -31.48 -9.53
CA THR A 12 -10.10 -30.59 -9.56
C THR A 12 -9.65 -29.23 -10.09
N ASP A 13 -10.13 -28.99 -11.29
CA ASP A 13 -10.03 -27.82 -12.14
C ASP A 13 -10.86 -26.65 -11.57
N GLU A 14 -10.16 -25.56 -11.23
CA GLU A 14 -10.70 -24.33 -10.63
C GLU A 14 -11.48 -23.42 -11.61
N LYS A 15 -12.32 -23.95 -12.50
CA LYS A 15 -12.94 -23.11 -13.55
C LYS A 15 -14.44 -23.27 -13.73
N THR A 16 -15.23 -23.27 -12.66
CA THR A 16 -16.69 -23.07 -12.77
C THR A 16 -17.32 -22.33 -11.58
N ILE A 17 -16.82 -21.14 -11.23
CA ILE A 17 -17.58 -20.20 -10.37
C ILE A 17 -17.45 -18.78 -10.96
N SER A 18 -17.89 -18.62 -12.20
CA SER A 18 -17.99 -17.32 -12.84
C SER A 18 -19.24 -17.27 -13.71
N ALA A 19 -20.40 -17.29 -13.05
CA ALA A 19 -21.68 -16.80 -13.57
C ALA A 19 -22.74 -17.03 -12.49
N ARG A 20 -23.65 -16.06 -12.34
CA ARG A 20 -24.73 -15.98 -11.34
C ARG A 20 -24.19 -15.44 -10.02
N LEU A 21 -24.31 -14.15 -9.73
CA LEU A 21 -25.58 -13.44 -9.63
C LEU A 21 -25.46 -12.02 -10.20
N SER A 22 -26.20 -11.79 -11.27
CA SER A 22 -26.67 -10.48 -11.65
C SER A 22 -27.66 -9.93 -10.61
N GLU A 23 -27.95 -8.65 -10.79
CA GLU A 23 -29.12 -7.89 -10.32
C GLU A 23 -28.80 -6.98 -9.13
N GLU A 24 -28.45 -5.74 -9.46
CA GLU A 24 -29.40 -4.65 -9.73
C GLU A 24 -29.66 -3.93 -8.43
N ASN A 25 -29.24 -2.67 -8.37
CA ASN A 25 -29.98 -1.58 -7.76
C ASN A 25 -29.15 -0.31 -8.00
N GLY A 26 -29.38 0.27 -9.17
CA GLY A 26 -29.05 1.67 -9.40
C GLY A 26 -30.09 2.54 -8.69
N THR A 27 -29.63 3.44 -7.83
CA THR A 27 -30.17 4.82 -7.75
C THR A 27 -29.13 5.67 -7.04
N LYS A 28 -28.27 6.33 -7.82
CA LYS A 28 -27.55 7.53 -7.40
C LYS A 28 -28.48 8.68 -7.75
N ASP A 29 -28.95 9.42 -6.74
CA ASP A 29 -29.36 10.82 -6.85
C ASP A 29 -29.32 11.40 -5.42
N ASN A 30 -28.21 12.03 -5.06
CA ASN A 30 -28.13 12.87 -3.86
C ASN A 30 -28.06 14.32 -4.33
N CYS A 31 -29.22 14.99 -4.34
CA CYS A 31 -29.27 16.44 -4.42
C CYS A 31 -29.29 16.96 -2.97
N TYR A 32 -28.27 17.73 -2.60
CA TYR A 32 -28.24 18.44 -1.32
C TYR A 32 -29.00 19.75 -1.49
N ASP A 33 -30.21 19.85 -0.95
CA ASP A 33 -30.90 21.12 -0.78
C ASP A 33 -31.06 21.45 0.70
N ASN A 34 -30.35 22.49 1.12
CA ASN A 34 -30.55 23.18 2.37
C ASN A 34 -30.63 24.66 2.04
N HIS A 35 -31.82 25.28 2.07
CA HIS A 35 -31.94 26.70 2.44
C HIS A 35 -33.34 27.03 3.00
N GLN A 36 -33.33 27.39 4.29
CA GLN A 36 -33.90 28.62 4.86
C GLN A 36 -35.42 28.83 4.80
N ASN A 37 -36.00 28.71 5.99
CA ASN A 37 -37.34 29.13 6.37
C ASN A 37 -37.36 30.66 6.56
N ARG A 38 -38.22 31.40 5.85
CA ARG A 38 -38.54 32.81 6.18
C ARG A 38 -40.04 33.03 6.06
N GLY A 39 -40.62 33.50 7.17
CA GLY A 39 -42.06 33.47 7.42
C GLY A 39 -42.92 34.51 6.70
N GLY A 40 -44.23 34.31 6.83
CA GLY A 40 -45.30 35.26 6.47
C GLY A 40 -46.69 34.73 6.77
N ALA A 41 -47.33 35.29 7.82
CA ALA A 41 -48.76 35.44 8.18
C ALA A 41 -49.81 34.28 8.02
N PRO A 42 -50.84 34.21 8.91
CA PRO A 42 -51.71 33.05 9.04
C PRO A 42 -52.95 33.13 8.13
N ALA A 43 -52.91 32.46 6.98
CA ALA A 43 -54.12 32.16 6.21
C ALA A 43 -54.75 30.86 6.72
N ALA A 44 -56.06 30.93 7.00
CA ALA A 44 -56.99 29.88 7.42
C ALA A 44 -56.48 28.43 7.30
N ARG A 45 -56.13 27.83 8.45
CA ARG A 45 -55.72 26.44 8.54
C ARG A 45 -56.93 25.53 8.32
N ARG A 46 -57.19 25.15 7.08
CA ARG A 46 -57.93 23.91 6.82
C ARG A 46 -57.09 22.78 7.39
N GLU A 47 -57.63 22.11 8.40
CA GLU A 47 -56.97 20.99 9.05
C GLU A 47 -56.95 19.79 8.08
N VAL A 48 -55.92 19.75 7.22
CA VAL A 48 -55.69 18.64 6.31
C VAL A 48 -55.19 17.47 7.15
N LYS A 49 -56.06 16.52 7.47
CA LYS A 49 -55.70 15.23 8.06
C LYS A 49 -54.87 14.43 7.05
N LEU A 50 -53.55 14.60 7.12
CA LEU A 50 -52.62 13.74 6.40
C LEU A 50 -52.66 12.35 7.00
N ARG A 51 -52.68 11.32 6.14
CA ARG A 51 -52.59 9.93 6.57
C ARG A 51 -51.20 9.72 7.20
N SER A 52 -51.15 9.17 8.42
CA SER A 52 -49.89 8.81 9.07
C SER A 52 -49.11 7.85 8.18
N ALA A 53 -48.00 8.32 7.59
CA ALA A 53 -47.10 7.46 6.84
C ALA A 53 -46.48 6.42 7.80
N SER A 54 -46.53 5.15 7.42
CA SER A 54 -45.98 4.05 8.21
C SER A 54 -44.46 4.22 8.38
N ARG A 55 -44.05 4.71 9.55
CA ARG A 55 -42.63 4.80 9.93
C ARG A 55 -42.20 3.47 10.53
N LYS A 56 -41.97 2.45 9.69
CA LYS A 56 -41.23 1.28 10.16
C LYS A 56 -39.80 1.74 10.52
N PRO A 57 -39.35 1.57 11.78
CA PRO A 57 -38.02 2.00 12.17
C PRO A 57 -36.97 1.28 11.31
N LYS A 58 -35.97 2.03 10.86
CA LYS A 58 -34.83 1.50 10.10
C LYS A 58 -34.17 0.44 10.97
N LYS A 59 -34.14 -0.82 10.54
CA LYS A 59 -33.47 -1.90 11.28
C LYS A 59 -32.00 -1.51 11.41
N PHE A 60 -31.59 -1.10 12.60
CA PHE A 60 -30.17 -1.00 12.93
C PHE A 60 -29.61 -2.40 12.77
N ARG A 61 -28.64 -2.57 11.86
CA ARG A 61 -27.86 -3.80 11.80
C ARG A 61 -27.10 -3.88 13.13
N VAL A 62 -27.65 -4.62 14.09
CA VAL A 62 -26.93 -5.00 15.31
C VAL A 62 -25.64 -5.65 14.83
N LYS A 63 -24.49 -5.08 15.20
CA LYS A 63 -23.20 -5.73 14.96
C LYS A 63 -23.28 -7.07 15.69
N LEU A 64 -23.46 -8.15 14.93
CA LEU A 64 -23.48 -9.49 15.48
C LEU A 64 -22.17 -9.69 16.23
N ALA A 65 -22.25 -10.09 17.50
CA ALA A 65 -21.05 -10.35 18.29
C ALA A 65 -20.21 -11.39 17.55
N VAL A 66 -19.05 -10.97 17.04
CA VAL A 66 -18.12 -11.86 16.34
C VAL A 66 -17.61 -12.88 17.35
N ALA A 67 -17.67 -14.16 17.02
CA ALA A 67 -17.22 -15.21 17.94
C ALA A 67 -15.76 -14.94 18.38
N PRO A 68 -15.41 -15.09 19.67
CA PRO A 68 -14.09 -14.72 20.19
C PRO A 68 -12.91 -15.34 19.41
N LYS A 69 -13.07 -16.56 18.92
CA LYS A 69 -12.07 -17.25 18.07
C LYS A 69 -11.84 -16.54 16.73
N ILE A 70 -12.89 -16.02 16.09
CA ILE A 70 -12.78 -15.27 14.83
C ILE A 70 -12.08 -13.93 15.07
N GLN A 71 -12.39 -13.29 16.21
CA GLN A 71 -11.73 -12.03 16.60
C GLN A 71 -10.25 -12.24 16.91
N GLN A 72 -9.88 -13.33 17.60
CA GLN A 72 -8.49 -13.69 17.86
C GLN A 72 -7.71 -13.96 16.55
N ALA A 73 -8.32 -14.68 15.59
CA ALA A 73 -7.70 -14.94 14.30
C ALA A 73 -7.44 -13.63 13.51
N TYR A 74 -8.41 -12.70 13.52
CA TYR A 74 -8.26 -11.39 12.90
C TYR A 74 -7.12 -10.57 13.52
N GLU A 75 -7.07 -10.48 14.86
CA GLU A 75 -6.02 -9.73 15.56
C GLU A 75 -4.64 -10.36 15.37
N CYS A 76 -4.54 -11.69 15.36
CA CYS A 76 -3.30 -12.39 15.03
C CYS A 76 -2.78 -11.97 13.65
N HIS A 77 -3.62 -12.07 12.61
CA HIS A 77 -3.27 -11.67 11.25
C HIS A 77 -2.83 -10.20 11.17
N LYS A 78 -3.60 -9.30 11.78
CA LYS A 78 -3.29 -7.87 11.82
C LYS A 78 -1.96 -7.58 12.53
N SER A 79 -1.65 -8.30 13.60
CA SER A 79 -0.40 -8.13 14.33
C SER A 79 0.82 -8.52 13.48
N VAL A 80 0.73 -9.63 12.76
CA VAL A 80 1.78 -10.11 11.85
C VAL A 80 2.01 -9.10 10.72
N GLU A 81 0.93 -8.61 10.11
CA GLU A 81 1.01 -7.60 9.04
C GLU A 81 1.60 -6.28 9.55
N LYS A 82 1.22 -5.84 10.76
CA LYS A 82 1.79 -4.64 11.39
C LYS A 82 3.28 -4.80 11.62
N GLN A 83 3.72 -5.94 12.15
CA GLN A 83 5.15 -6.24 12.34
C GLN A 83 5.91 -6.30 11.02
N TYR A 84 5.32 -6.90 9.98
CA TYR A 84 5.88 -6.92 8.63
C TYR A 84 6.10 -5.49 8.11
N ARG A 85 5.07 -4.63 8.17
CA ARG A 85 5.17 -3.23 7.75
C ARG A 85 6.19 -2.43 8.55
N ALA A 86 6.26 -2.66 9.87
CA ALA A 86 7.25 -2.01 10.73
C ALA A 86 8.68 -2.41 10.34
N ARG A 87 8.94 -3.71 10.13
CA ARG A 87 10.23 -4.21 9.66
C ARG A 87 10.59 -3.63 8.29
N LEU A 88 9.62 -3.57 7.37
CA LEU A 88 9.82 -3.01 6.05
C LEU A 88 10.19 -1.52 6.13
N LYS A 89 9.48 -0.74 6.94
CA LYS A 89 9.79 0.67 7.19
C LYS A 89 11.24 0.84 7.69
N LEU A 90 11.65 0.07 8.69
CA LEU A 90 13.01 0.12 9.22
C LEU A 90 14.09 -0.14 8.15
N ARG A 91 13.84 -1.06 7.20
CA ARG A 91 14.77 -1.33 6.09
C ARG A 91 14.92 -0.12 5.16
N PHE A 92 13.83 0.59 4.87
CA PHE A 92 13.88 1.82 4.08
C PHE A 92 14.63 2.93 4.78
N GLU A 93 14.41 3.14 6.08
CA GLU A 93 15.16 4.13 6.85
C GLU A 93 16.67 3.84 6.83
N LYS A 94 17.06 2.58 7.03
CA LYS A 94 18.48 2.15 6.93
C LYS A 94 19.07 2.37 5.55
N LEU A 95 18.30 2.13 4.49
CA LEU A 95 18.76 2.37 3.13
C LEU A 95 18.95 3.87 2.89
N LEU A 96 18.00 4.68 3.34
CA LEU A 96 18.06 6.13 3.22
C LEU A 96 19.27 6.72 3.94
N THR A 97 19.60 6.26 5.15
CA THR A 97 20.78 6.75 5.87
C THR A 97 22.08 6.47 5.12
N VAL A 98 22.21 5.29 4.50
CA VAL A 98 23.39 4.93 3.69
C VAL A 98 23.50 5.84 2.46
N LEU A 99 22.39 6.14 1.78
CA LEU A 99 22.38 7.02 0.61
C LEU A 99 22.70 8.48 0.96
N GLN A 100 22.20 8.96 2.10
CA GLN A 100 22.52 10.30 2.58
C GLN A 100 23.99 10.41 2.99
N ALA A 101 24.54 9.38 3.65
CA ALA A 101 25.95 9.34 4.01
C ALA A 101 26.84 9.34 2.77
N SER A 102 26.53 8.52 1.76
CA SER A 102 27.34 8.44 0.54
C SER A 102 27.34 9.72 -0.28
N ARG A 103 26.23 10.47 -0.28
CA ARG A 103 26.16 11.78 -0.94
C ARG A 103 27.09 12.82 -0.28
N ARG A 104 27.22 12.79 1.05
CA ARG A 104 28.10 13.70 1.78
C ARG A 104 29.58 13.47 1.51
N GLU A 105 29.96 12.22 1.21
CA GLU A 105 31.35 11.87 0.84
C GLU A 105 31.71 12.32 -0.58
N ASP A 106 30.74 12.37 -1.49
CA ASP A 106 30.93 12.82 -2.89
C ASP A 106 31.02 14.35 -3.00
N GLU A 107 30.32 15.08 -2.15
CA GLU A 107 30.34 16.55 -2.12
C GLU A 107 31.67 17.04 -1.50
N ARG A 108 32.62 17.45 -2.35
CA ARG A 108 33.87 18.08 -1.91
C ARG A 108 33.60 19.24 -0.92
N PRO A 109 34.46 19.44 0.10
CA PRO A 109 34.33 20.51 1.08
C PRO A 109 34.52 21.87 0.39
N GLY A 110 33.43 22.46 -0.07
CA GLY A 110 33.45 23.75 -0.78
C GLY A 110 32.15 24.08 -1.48
N GLU A 111 31.37 23.07 -1.89
CA GLU A 111 30.06 23.27 -2.52
C GLU A 111 28.96 22.64 -1.65
N ALA A 112 28.94 23.02 -0.37
CA ALA A 112 27.82 22.71 0.51
C ALA A 112 26.61 23.57 0.08
N LYS A 113 25.99 23.21 -1.05
CA LYS A 113 24.58 23.50 -1.24
C LYS A 113 23.91 22.75 -0.10
N SER A 114 23.51 23.51 0.93
CA SER A 114 22.72 23.11 2.09
C SER A 114 21.33 22.59 1.71
N LEU A 115 21.22 21.91 0.57
CA LEU A 115 20.03 21.28 0.07
C LEU A 115 19.75 20.03 0.92
N GLU A 116 19.06 20.35 2.00
CA GLU A 116 17.80 19.71 2.33
C GLU A 116 17.94 18.47 3.19
N THR A 117 18.44 18.72 4.40
CA THR A 117 18.14 17.92 5.61
C THR A 117 16.62 17.68 5.80
N ASN A 118 15.76 18.42 5.06
CA ASN A 118 14.30 18.30 5.03
C ASN A 118 13.74 17.63 3.74
N TYR A 119 14.57 17.07 2.84
CA TYR A 119 14.03 16.44 1.64
C TYR A 119 13.39 15.10 2.03
N TYR A 120 12.08 15.03 1.92
CA TYR A 120 11.31 13.83 2.21
C TYR A 120 11.41 12.87 1.02
N PHE A 121 12.21 11.83 1.17
CA PHE A 121 12.29 10.77 0.16
C PHE A 121 11.02 9.91 0.20
N SER A 122 10.37 9.74 -0.95
CA SER A 122 9.37 8.69 -1.10
C SER A 122 10.06 7.31 -1.13
N ARG A 123 9.30 6.24 -0.88
CA ARG A 123 9.86 4.87 -0.98
C ARG A 123 10.38 4.56 -2.38
N GLY A 124 9.75 5.13 -3.42
CA GLY A 124 10.23 4.98 -4.80
C GLY A 124 11.57 5.68 -4.98
N ASP A 125 11.67 6.93 -4.54
CA ASP A 125 12.91 7.72 -4.65
C ASP A 125 14.09 7.05 -3.94
N ILE A 126 13.87 6.45 -2.75
CA ILE A 126 14.92 5.69 -2.05
C ILE A 126 15.44 4.53 -2.91
N LEU A 127 14.55 3.78 -3.57
CA LEU A 127 14.93 2.66 -4.43
C LEU A 127 15.63 3.15 -5.69
N ASP A 128 15.17 4.25 -6.27
CA ASP A 128 15.73 4.81 -7.49
C ASP A 128 17.14 5.34 -7.23
N ALA A 129 17.32 6.11 -6.15
CA ALA A 129 18.63 6.57 -5.69
C ALA A 129 19.57 5.40 -5.35
N ALA A 130 19.07 4.33 -4.73
CA ALA A 130 19.86 3.14 -4.47
C ALA A 130 20.34 2.46 -5.76
N ARG A 131 19.47 2.34 -6.77
CA ARG A 131 19.85 1.78 -8.07
C ARG A 131 20.93 2.61 -8.73
N GLN A 132 20.76 3.93 -8.77
CA GLN A 132 21.76 4.83 -9.35
C GLN A 132 23.10 4.73 -8.62
N ARG A 133 23.10 4.64 -7.29
CA ARG A 133 24.33 4.50 -6.52
C ARG A 133 25.06 3.19 -6.82
N ILE A 134 24.35 2.07 -6.93
CA ILE A 134 24.96 0.78 -7.29
C ILE A 134 25.62 0.87 -8.67
N LEU A 135 24.93 1.41 -9.67
CA LEU A 135 25.47 1.57 -11.02
C LEU A 135 26.74 2.45 -11.04
N ALA A 136 26.74 3.54 -10.29
CA ALA A 136 27.91 4.41 -10.16
C ALA A 136 29.11 3.65 -9.55
N LEU A 137 28.89 2.96 -8.42
CA LEU A 137 29.92 2.17 -7.75
C LEU A 137 30.46 1.05 -8.63
N GLU A 138 29.60 0.36 -9.39
CA GLU A 138 30.02 -0.67 -10.33
C GLU A 138 30.89 -0.08 -11.46
N GLY A 139 30.54 1.09 -11.99
CA GLY A 139 31.34 1.80 -12.99
C GLY A 139 32.72 2.20 -12.46
N GLU A 140 32.77 2.76 -11.27
CA GLU A 140 34.02 3.12 -10.60
C GLU A 140 34.90 1.90 -10.31
N ASN A 141 34.31 0.81 -9.81
CA ASN A 141 35.04 -0.42 -9.50
C ASN A 141 35.64 -1.04 -10.77
N LYS A 142 34.90 -1.04 -11.89
CA LYS A 142 35.42 -1.44 -13.20
C LYS A 142 36.61 -0.57 -13.63
N ARG A 143 36.48 0.75 -13.54
CA ARG A 143 37.55 1.70 -13.88
C ARG A 143 38.81 1.47 -13.04
N LEU A 144 38.66 1.35 -11.73
CA LEU A 144 39.77 1.09 -10.80
C LEU A 144 40.42 -0.28 -11.08
N SER A 145 39.62 -1.30 -11.34
CA SER A 145 40.12 -2.64 -11.71
C SER A 145 40.92 -2.62 -13.00
N CYS A 146 40.46 -1.89 -14.03
CA CYS A 146 41.25 -1.70 -15.26
C CYS A 146 42.58 -1.00 -14.95
N LYS A 147 42.54 0.06 -14.12
CA LYS A 147 43.75 0.82 -13.79
C LYS A 147 44.79 -0.01 -13.04
N ILE A 148 44.34 -0.85 -12.11
CA ILE A 148 45.21 -1.77 -11.38
C ILE A 148 45.89 -2.75 -12.34
N LYS A 149 45.13 -3.31 -13.31
CA LYS A 149 45.70 -4.23 -14.30
C LYS A 149 46.76 -3.56 -15.18
N GLU A 150 46.50 -2.34 -15.67
CA GLU A 150 47.48 -1.58 -16.45
C GLU A 150 48.77 -1.34 -15.67
N LEU A 151 48.66 -0.87 -14.43
CA LEU A 151 49.82 -0.59 -13.58
C LEU A 151 50.58 -1.87 -13.25
N SER A 152 49.87 -2.96 -12.97
CA SER A 152 50.49 -4.26 -12.74
C SER A 152 51.24 -4.77 -13.97
N GLN A 153 50.70 -4.59 -15.17
CA GLN A 153 51.40 -4.97 -16.41
C GLN A 153 52.63 -4.09 -16.65
N ALA A 154 52.52 -2.78 -16.46
CA ALA A 154 53.64 -1.85 -16.59
C ALA A 154 54.79 -2.18 -15.62
N LEU A 155 54.46 -2.62 -14.39
CA LEU A 155 55.45 -3.04 -13.40
C LEU A 155 56.15 -4.36 -13.75
N MET A 156 55.53 -5.24 -14.53
CA MET A 156 56.17 -6.52 -14.92
C MET A 156 57.04 -6.41 -16.18
N VAL A 157 56.95 -5.31 -16.92
CA VAL A 157 57.67 -5.11 -18.21
C VAL A 157 58.85 -4.14 -18.07
N GLY A 158 58.94 -3.42 -16.94
CA GLY A 158 60.10 -2.57 -16.59
C GLY A 158 61.05 -3.26 -15.63
#